data_AF-A0A1G9P9I7-F1
#
_entry.id   AF-A0A1G9P9I7-F1
#
_cell.length_a   1.000
_cell.length_b   1.000
_cell.length_c   1.000
_cell.angle_alpha   90.00
_cell.angle_beta   90.00
_cell.angle_gamma   90.00
#
_symmetry.space_group_name_H-M   'P 1'
#
loop_
_entity.id
_entity.type
_entity.pdbx_description
1 polymer ?
#
loop_
_entity_poly.entity_id
_entity_poly.type
_entity_poly.pdbx_seq_one_letter_code
_entity_poly.pdbx_strand_id
1 'polypeptide(L)'
;MNNEELSHLDSNGRTEMVDVSGKEVTDREATASCTVNMSQNTLKKISEGGVAKGPVLETARLAGIMAAKRTSDLIPLCHQIPLTSVDIEFELSEPDCIEIFCQAKTSFRTGVEMEVLQGAAQAALTIYDMSKALEKEIIISDLRLLEKKGGKSGHYKSPSGHVKSGEVTAVSVSQEKGTRKKAITDIELKRDHGIIGDAHAGDWHRQVSLLSEESINIMREQMNSEKFLIGYGDFAENIATRGIDLHNIEVGKYLKIGREVVLEVTQIGKECHSGCDIAKKVGNCIMPKRGIFARVIDGGIVKPGDNIFQLEGDEI
;
A
#
# COMPACT_ATOMS: atom_id res chain seq x y z
N MET A 1 33.34 -5.70 -7.86
CA MET A 1 32.43 -6.85 -7.86
C MET A 1 32.43 -7.40 -6.44
N ASN A 2 31.47 -6.98 -5.61
CA ASN A 2 31.33 -7.50 -4.26
C ASN A 2 30.62 -8.86 -4.37
N ASN A 3 31.34 -9.95 -4.14
CA ASN A 3 30.77 -11.28 -3.96
C ASN A 3 29.99 -11.28 -2.63
N GLU A 4 28.70 -10.96 -2.68
CA GLU A 4 27.76 -11.52 -1.73
C GLU A 4 27.60 -13.00 -2.10
N GLU A 5 28.38 -13.87 -1.47
CA GLU A 5 28.27 -15.32 -1.68
C GLU A 5 26.82 -15.75 -1.41
N LEU A 6 26.15 -16.25 -2.44
CA LEU A 6 24.82 -16.84 -2.35
C LEU A 6 24.86 -17.97 -1.32
N SER A 7 24.24 -17.77 -0.15
CA SER A 7 24.40 -18.67 1.00
C SER A 7 23.84 -20.09 0.79
N HIS A 8 23.10 -20.31 -0.30
CA HIS A 8 22.42 -21.58 -0.59
C HIS A 8 23.10 -22.41 -1.68
N LEU A 9 24.32 -22.06 -2.11
CA LEU A 9 25.06 -22.83 -3.11
C LEU A 9 26.30 -23.46 -2.49
N ASP A 10 26.53 -24.73 -2.78
CA ASP A 10 27.78 -25.40 -2.47
C ASP A 10 28.91 -24.96 -3.43
N SER A 11 30.14 -25.40 -3.15
CA SER A 11 31.32 -25.14 -3.99
C SER A 11 31.21 -25.65 -5.44
N ASN A 12 30.21 -26.48 -5.75
CA ASN A 12 29.91 -27.01 -7.08
C ASN A 12 28.66 -26.37 -7.71
N GLY A 13 28.06 -25.34 -7.08
CA GLY A 13 26.86 -24.66 -7.55
C GLY A 13 25.56 -25.42 -7.32
N ARG A 14 25.53 -26.42 -6.43
CA ARG A 14 24.31 -27.15 -6.05
C ARG A 14 23.62 -26.46 -4.88
N THR A 15 22.28 -26.51 -4.87
CA THR A 15 21.50 -25.97 -3.77
C THR A 15 21.69 -26.78 -2.50
N GLU A 16 22.09 -26.12 -1.41
CA GLU A 16 22.30 -26.73 -0.10
C GLU A 16 21.58 -25.91 0.99
N MET A 17 21.05 -26.61 1.99
CA MET A 17 20.52 -25.98 3.20
C MET A 17 21.70 -25.51 4.05
N VAL A 18 21.73 -24.23 4.41
CA VAL A 18 22.83 -23.64 5.18
C VAL A 18 22.98 -24.32 6.54
N ASP A 19 24.18 -24.78 6.89
CA ASP A 19 24.43 -25.23 8.26
C ASP A 19 24.37 -24.03 9.23
N VAL A 20 23.48 -24.13 10.21
CA VAL A 20 23.29 -23.13 11.25
C VAL A 20 23.78 -23.60 12.62
N SER A 21 24.37 -24.79 12.74
CA SER A 21 24.80 -25.42 13.99
C SER A 21 25.69 -24.52 14.85
N GLY A 22 26.63 -23.80 14.21
CA GLY A 22 27.54 -22.85 14.85
C GLY A 22 26.96 -21.47 15.18
N LYS A 23 25.70 -21.19 14.83
CA LYS A 23 25.02 -19.93 15.17
C LYS A 23 24.41 -20.00 16.58
N GLU A 24 24.41 -18.88 17.29
CA GLU A 24 23.76 -18.79 18.60
C GLU A 24 22.24 -18.85 18.48
N VAL A 25 21.60 -19.38 19.53
CA VAL A 25 20.14 -19.35 19.70
C VAL A 25 19.77 -17.99 20.26
N THR A 26 18.92 -17.25 19.55
CA THR A 26 18.44 -15.92 19.96
C THR A 26 16.93 -15.84 19.78
N ASP A 27 16.27 -14.95 20.52
CA ASP A 27 14.88 -14.60 20.26
C ASP A 27 14.74 -13.91 18.91
N ARG A 28 13.71 -14.32 18.17
CA ARG A 28 13.43 -13.88 16.81
C ARG A 28 11.93 -13.69 16.66
N GLU A 29 11.60 -12.63 15.94
CA GLU A 29 10.22 -12.24 15.65
C GLU A 29 10.19 -11.78 14.20
N ALA A 30 9.12 -12.10 13.49
CA ALA A 30 8.84 -11.53 12.18
C ALA A 30 7.36 -11.22 12.05
N THR A 31 7.04 -10.27 11.18
CA THR A 31 5.67 -9.96 10.75
C THR A 31 5.65 -9.83 9.23
N ALA A 32 4.67 -10.44 8.58
CA ALA A 32 4.39 -10.30 7.15
C ALA A 32 2.94 -9.86 6.92
N SER A 33 2.68 -9.24 5.76
CA SER A 33 1.35 -8.86 5.31
C SER A 33 0.98 -9.53 3.99
N CYS A 34 -0.32 -9.64 3.71
CA CYS A 34 -0.87 -9.97 2.39
C CYS A 34 -2.25 -9.32 2.25
N THR A 35 -2.61 -8.88 1.04
CA THR A 35 -3.89 -8.22 0.77
C THR A 35 -4.78 -9.11 -0.10
N VAL A 36 -6.07 -9.17 0.23
CA VAL A 36 -7.08 -9.85 -0.58
C VAL A 36 -8.13 -8.83 -1.02
N ASN A 37 -8.12 -8.48 -2.30
CA ASN A 37 -9.06 -7.54 -2.92
C ASN A 37 -10.26 -8.28 -3.49
N MET A 38 -11.46 -7.74 -3.28
CA MET A 38 -12.75 -8.32 -3.68
C MET A 38 -13.85 -7.26 -3.73
N SER A 39 -14.98 -7.52 -4.37
CA SER A 39 -16.10 -6.57 -4.35
C SER A 39 -16.63 -6.30 -2.92
N GLN A 40 -17.14 -5.07 -2.71
CA GLN A 40 -17.79 -4.66 -1.47
C GLN A 40 -18.90 -5.63 -1.00
N ASN A 41 -19.64 -6.21 -1.95
CA ASN A 41 -20.68 -7.19 -1.65
C ASN A 41 -20.09 -8.50 -1.07
N THR A 42 -18.95 -8.95 -1.59
CA THR A 42 -18.24 -10.12 -1.06
C THR A 42 -17.68 -9.82 0.33
N LEU A 43 -17.02 -8.66 0.51
CA LEU A 43 -16.49 -8.23 1.80
C LEU A 43 -17.59 -8.15 2.87
N LYS A 44 -18.74 -7.56 2.54
CA LYS A 44 -19.91 -7.47 3.42
C LYS A 44 -20.44 -8.86 3.83
N LYS A 45 -20.54 -9.80 2.90
CA LYS A 45 -20.97 -11.16 3.23
C LYS A 45 -19.99 -11.88 4.15
N ILE A 46 -18.69 -11.63 3.98
CA ILE A 46 -17.66 -12.17 4.86
C ILE A 46 -17.79 -11.57 6.27
N SER A 47 -17.96 -10.25 6.39
CA SER A 47 -18.07 -9.57 7.69
C SER A 47 -19.34 -9.94 8.46
N GLU A 48 -20.44 -10.20 7.75
CA GLU A 48 -21.71 -10.68 8.34
C GLU A 48 -21.68 -12.19 8.70
N GLY A 49 -20.57 -12.90 8.42
CA GLY A 49 -20.46 -14.36 8.61
C GLY A 49 -21.30 -15.18 7.62
N GLY A 50 -21.86 -14.53 6.60
CA GLY A 50 -22.85 -15.05 5.66
C GLY A 50 -22.26 -15.70 4.41
N VAL A 51 -21.40 -16.71 4.59
CA VAL A 51 -20.91 -17.54 3.47
C VAL A 51 -21.36 -18.98 3.69
N ALA A 52 -21.88 -19.64 2.65
CA ALA A 52 -22.43 -21.00 2.72
C ALA A 52 -21.45 -22.06 3.28
N LYS A 53 -20.16 -21.72 3.34
CA LYS A 53 -19.07 -22.57 3.81
C LYS A 53 -18.68 -22.35 5.28
N GLY A 54 -19.29 -21.42 6.00
CA GLY A 54 -18.96 -21.12 7.40
C GLY A 54 -18.06 -19.89 7.59
N PRO A 55 -17.44 -19.72 8.78
CA PRO A 55 -16.73 -18.50 9.14
C PRO A 55 -15.39 -18.39 8.39
N VAL A 56 -15.34 -17.50 7.39
CA VAL A 56 -14.19 -17.35 6.48
C VAL A 56 -12.91 -16.96 7.21
N LEU A 57 -12.96 -15.90 8.03
CA LEU A 57 -11.78 -15.35 8.70
C LEU A 57 -11.21 -16.33 9.73
N GLU A 58 -12.05 -17.01 10.50
CA GLU A 58 -11.58 -18.00 11.48
C GLU A 58 -10.99 -19.25 10.79
N THR A 59 -11.57 -19.67 9.66
CA THR A 59 -10.98 -20.75 8.86
C THR A 59 -9.63 -20.32 8.28
N ALA A 60 -9.51 -19.09 7.78
CA ALA A 60 -8.27 -18.54 7.27
C ALA A 60 -7.20 -18.37 8.36
N ARG A 61 -7.59 -17.97 9.59
CA ARG A 61 -6.71 -17.87 10.77
C ARG A 61 -6.06 -19.21 11.06
N LEU A 62 -6.87 -20.26 11.18
CA LEU A 62 -6.39 -21.62 11.45
C LEU A 62 -5.48 -22.12 10.33
N ALA A 63 -5.86 -21.88 9.07
CA ALA A 63 -5.06 -22.26 7.91
C ALA A 63 -3.69 -21.56 7.90
N GLY A 64 -3.63 -20.26 8.19
CA GLY A 64 -2.39 -19.51 8.32
C GLY A 64 -1.49 -20.04 9.44
N ILE A 65 -2.04 -20.27 10.63
CA ILE A 65 -1.30 -20.86 11.77
C ILE A 65 -0.77 -22.25 11.42
N MET A 66 -1.57 -23.09 10.76
CA MET A 66 -1.16 -24.41 10.32
C MET A 66 -0.03 -24.34 9.28
N ALA A 67 -0.13 -23.43 8.32
CA ALA A 67 0.89 -23.28 7.28
C ALA A 67 2.21 -22.76 7.82
N ALA A 68 2.20 -21.78 8.71
CA ALA A 68 3.42 -21.30 9.37
C ALA A 68 4.19 -22.45 10.06
N LYS A 69 3.49 -23.35 10.75
CA LYS A 69 4.09 -24.53 11.39
C LYS A 69 4.62 -25.58 10.40
N ARG A 70 4.17 -25.56 9.14
CA ARG A 70 4.54 -26.52 8.09
C ARG A 70 5.39 -25.89 6.98
N THR A 71 5.98 -24.72 7.23
CA THR A 71 6.79 -23.99 6.25
C THR A 71 7.93 -24.83 5.70
N SER A 72 8.67 -25.54 6.56
CA SER A 72 9.76 -26.44 6.15
C SER A 72 9.32 -27.66 5.34
N ASP A 73 8.04 -28.06 5.40
CA ASP A 73 7.50 -29.12 4.52
C ASP A 73 7.33 -28.62 3.08
N LEU A 74 7.17 -27.30 2.90
CA LEU A 74 6.79 -26.67 1.63
C LEU A 74 7.94 -25.92 0.96
N ILE A 75 8.85 -25.34 1.75
CA ILE A 75 9.97 -24.53 1.26
C ILE A 75 11.27 -25.35 1.39
N PRO A 76 11.85 -25.83 0.27
CA PRO A 76 12.82 -26.94 0.29
C PRO A 76 14.07 -26.77 1.15
N LEU A 77 14.54 -25.53 1.34
CA LEU A 77 15.79 -25.22 2.07
C LEU A 77 15.53 -24.53 3.42
N CYS A 78 14.28 -24.45 3.86
CA CYS A 78 13.95 -23.94 5.20
C CYS A 78 14.31 -24.97 6.26
N HIS A 79 14.91 -24.50 7.35
CA HIS A 79 15.09 -25.31 8.55
C HIS A 79 13.75 -25.60 9.21
N GLN A 80 13.67 -26.69 9.94
CA GLN A 80 12.53 -26.95 10.83
C GLN A 80 12.70 -26.12 12.11
N ILE A 81 11.83 -25.14 12.32
CA ILE A 81 11.92 -24.17 13.42
C ILE A 81 10.82 -24.43 14.46
N PRO A 82 11.14 -24.58 15.75
CA PRO A 82 10.14 -24.65 16.81
C PRO A 82 9.55 -23.26 17.07
N LEU A 83 8.41 -22.96 16.46
CA LEU A 83 7.68 -21.71 16.70
C LEU A 83 7.11 -21.68 18.13
N THR A 84 7.32 -20.57 18.84
CA THR A 84 6.80 -20.37 20.19
C THR A 84 5.43 -19.69 20.18
N SER A 85 5.17 -18.83 19.20
CA SER A 85 3.86 -18.26 18.93
C SER A 85 3.68 -17.98 17.44
N VAL A 86 2.44 -18.13 16.95
CA VAL A 86 1.99 -17.66 15.64
C VAL A 86 0.64 -17.01 15.84
N ASP A 87 0.48 -15.82 15.28
CA ASP A 87 -0.80 -15.12 15.24
C ASP A 87 -1.10 -14.64 13.82
N ILE A 88 -2.39 -14.55 13.51
CA ILE A 88 -2.90 -14.07 12.23
C ILE A 88 -3.97 -13.03 12.54
N GLU A 89 -3.78 -11.78 12.21
CA GLU A 89 -4.79 -10.73 12.36
C GLU A 89 -5.36 -10.34 10.99
N PHE A 90 -6.60 -9.85 11.00
CA PHE A 90 -7.29 -9.37 9.80
C PHE A 90 -7.79 -7.96 10.04
N GLU A 91 -7.51 -7.07 9.11
CA GLU A 91 -8.12 -5.75 9.04
C GLU A 91 -8.99 -5.69 7.79
N LEU A 92 -10.27 -5.34 7.96
CA LEU A 92 -11.20 -5.16 6.87
C LEU A 92 -11.10 -3.69 6.44
N SER A 93 -10.43 -3.46 5.32
CA SER A 93 -10.22 -2.14 4.74
C SER A 93 -11.31 -1.91 3.69
N GLU A 94 -12.36 -1.18 4.09
CA GLU A 94 -13.44 -0.82 3.17
C GLU A 94 -12.94 0.13 2.07
N PRO A 95 -13.46 0.00 0.83
CA PRO A 95 -14.65 -0.75 0.46
C PRO A 95 -14.43 -2.22 0.05
N ASP A 96 -13.19 -2.66 -0.20
CA ASP A 96 -12.96 -3.79 -1.10
C ASP A 96 -11.76 -4.68 -0.75
N CYS A 97 -11.15 -4.57 0.44
CA CYS A 97 -10.04 -5.47 0.76
C CYS A 97 -9.98 -5.96 2.22
N ILE A 98 -9.29 -7.09 2.38
CA ILE A 98 -8.90 -7.66 3.66
C ILE A 98 -7.38 -7.66 3.71
N GLU A 99 -6.82 -6.95 4.66
CA GLU A 99 -5.40 -7.02 5.00
C GLU A 99 -5.19 -8.13 6.02
N ILE A 100 -4.18 -8.95 5.77
CA ILE A 100 -3.80 -10.09 6.61
C ILE A 100 -2.43 -9.77 7.21
N PHE A 101 -2.30 -9.91 8.53
CA PHE A 101 -1.02 -9.79 9.23
C PHE A 101 -0.68 -11.11 9.87
N CYS A 102 0.47 -11.70 9.51
CA CYS A 102 0.99 -12.88 10.19
C CYS A 102 2.21 -12.50 11.02
N GLN A 103 2.18 -12.80 12.31
CA GLN A 103 3.32 -12.63 13.20
C GLN A 103 3.75 -13.98 13.79
N ALA A 104 5.05 -14.23 13.86
CA ALA A 104 5.60 -15.42 14.49
C ALA A 104 6.81 -15.09 15.37
N LYS A 105 7.00 -15.90 16.42
CA LYS A 105 8.14 -15.83 17.34
C LYS A 105 8.80 -17.18 17.49
N THR A 106 10.10 -17.17 17.77
CA THR A 106 10.89 -18.35 18.14
C THR A 106 12.13 -17.94 18.94
N SER A 107 12.75 -18.89 19.63
CA SER A 107 14.13 -18.79 20.12
C SER A 107 14.97 -19.82 19.37
N PHE A 108 15.63 -19.41 18.28
CA PHE A 108 16.32 -20.35 17.38
C PHE A 108 17.53 -19.74 16.66
N ARG A 109 18.21 -20.56 15.84
CA ARG A 109 19.46 -20.20 15.13
C ARG A 109 19.25 -19.48 13.80
N THR A 110 18.03 -19.51 13.28
CA THR A 110 17.63 -18.84 12.03
C THR A 110 16.30 -18.11 12.21
N GLY A 111 16.04 -17.12 11.35
CA GLY A 111 14.84 -16.29 11.37
C GLY A 111 13.56 -17.02 10.97
N VAL A 112 12.42 -16.36 11.19
CA VAL A 112 11.07 -16.87 10.93
C VAL A 112 10.34 -16.10 9.82
N GLU A 113 11.09 -15.46 8.93
CA GLU A 113 10.54 -14.68 7.81
C GLU A 113 9.67 -15.54 6.90
N MET A 114 10.10 -16.77 6.63
CA MET A 114 9.38 -17.67 5.75
C MET A 114 8.10 -18.19 6.38
N GLU A 115 8.09 -18.41 7.70
CA GLU A 115 6.91 -18.87 8.43
C GLU A 115 5.79 -17.83 8.40
N VAL A 116 6.11 -16.55 8.53
CA VAL A 116 5.11 -15.49 8.47
C VAL A 116 4.60 -15.23 7.05
N LEU A 117 5.48 -15.29 6.05
CA LEU A 117 5.08 -15.18 4.64
C LEU A 117 4.16 -16.34 4.24
N GLN A 118 4.52 -17.56 4.63
CA GLN A 118 3.73 -18.75 4.34
C GLN A 118 2.38 -18.72 5.07
N GLY A 119 2.36 -18.25 6.32
CA GLY A 119 1.12 -18.06 7.09
C GLY A 119 0.16 -17.06 6.44
N ALA A 120 0.65 -15.88 6.06
CA ALA A 120 -0.15 -14.86 5.38
C ALA A 120 -0.67 -15.34 4.02
N ALA A 121 0.19 -15.96 3.20
CA ALA A 121 -0.19 -16.50 1.89
C ALA A 121 -1.28 -17.58 2.01
N GLN A 122 -1.15 -18.51 2.97
CA GLN A 122 -2.15 -19.56 3.15
C GLN A 122 -3.49 -18.98 3.64
N ALA A 123 -3.47 -18.00 4.54
CA ALA A 123 -4.68 -17.33 4.97
C ALA A 123 -5.40 -16.67 3.77
N ALA A 124 -4.65 -15.98 2.89
CA ALA A 124 -5.19 -15.37 1.68
C ALA A 124 -5.82 -16.41 0.72
N LEU A 125 -5.11 -17.52 0.46
CA LEU A 125 -5.63 -18.62 -0.37
C LEU A 125 -6.89 -19.25 0.23
N THR A 126 -6.97 -19.29 1.56
CA THR A 126 -8.14 -19.83 2.27
C THR A 126 -9.34 -18.88 2.15
N ILE A 127 -9.13 -17.56 2.28
CA ILE A 127 -10.17 -16.57 2.01
C ILE A 127 -10.69 -16.71 0.57
N TYR A 128 -9.79 -16.84 -0.41
CA TYR A 128 -10.17 -17.10 -1.79
C TYR A 128 -11.01 -18.38 -1.92
N ASP A 129 -10.56 -19.52 -1.36
CA ASP A 129 -11.30 -20.79 -1.48
C ASP A 129 -12.72 -20.71 -0.90
N MET A 130 -12.84 -20.03 0.23
CA MET A 130 -14.10 -19.86 0.97
C MET A 130 -15.05 -18.90 0.26
N SER A 131 -14.53 -17.93 -0.50
CA SER A 131 -15.30 -16.86 -1.14
C SER A 131 -15.46 -17.00 -2.66
N LYS A 132 -14.73 -17.90 -3.34
CA LYS A 132 -14.77 -18.04 -4.82
C LYS A 132 -16.14 -18.40 -5.42
N ALA A 133 -17.09 -18.83 -4.60
CA ALA A 133 -18.46 -19.08 -5.02
C ALA A 133 -19.28 -17.78 -5.11
N LEU A 134 -18.90 -16.75 -4.36
CA LEU A 134 -19.48 -15.41 -4.42
C LEU A 134 -18.88 -14.60 -5.57
N GLU A 135 -17.55 -14.68 -5.73
CA GLU A 135 -16.78 -13.88 -6.67
C GLU A 135 -15.51 -14.61 -7.09
N LYS A 136 -15.27 -14.70 -8.40
CA LYS A 136 -14.08 -15.38 -8.95
C LYS A 136 -12.92 -14.44 -9.24
N GLU A 137 -13.16 -13.14 -9.26
CA GLU A 137 -12.19 -12.10 -9.61
C GLU A 137 -11.39 -11.60 -8.39
N ILE A 138 -11.48 -12.30 -7.25
CA ILE A 138 -10.70 -11.99 -6.04
C ILE A 138 -9.20 -12.00 -6.36
N ILE A 139 -8.50 -10.92 -5.99
CA ILE A 139 -7.06 -10.76 -6.22
C ILE A 139 -6.31 -10.89 -4.91
N ILE A 140 -5.31 -11.77 -4.87
CA ILE A 140 -4.34 -11.84 -3.78
C ILE A 140 -3.10 -11.04 -4.20
N SER A 141 -2.72 -10.03 -3.44
CA SER A 141 -1.59 -9.14 -3.72
C SER A 141 -0.75 -8.87 -2.46
N ASP A 142 0.35 -8.14 -2.66
CA ASP A 142 1.12 -7.48 -1.60
C ASP A 142 1.59 -8.42 -0.47
N LEU A 143 1.93 -9.67 -0.81
CA LEU A 143 2.60 -10.60 0.10
C LEU A 143 4.03 -10.12 0.36
N ARG A 144 4.32 -9.64 1.57
CA ARG A 144 5.61 -9.04 1.91
C ARG A 144 5.96 -9.14 3.38
N LEU A 145 7.26 -9.08 3.69
CA LEU A 145 7.76 -8.98 5.06
C LEU A 145 7.70 -7.52 5.53
N LEU A 146 7.06 -7.28 6.67
CA LEU A 146 6.93 -5.95 7.28
C LEU A 146 8.01 -5.65 8.30
N GLU A 147 8.36 -6.62 9.13
CA GLU A 147 9.33 -6.44 10.20
C GLU A 147 10.00 -7.77 10.53
N LYS A 148 11.28 -7.75 10.92
CA LYS A 148 11.92 -8.86 11.60
C LYS A 148 12.93 -8.38 12.63
N LYS A 149 13.02 -9.10 13.74
CA LYS A 149 13.97 -8.85 14.84
C LYS A 149 14.79 -10.09 15.14
N GLY A 150 16.01 -9.88 15.65
CA GLY A 150 16.90 -10.93 16.08
C GLY A 150 17.82 -11.48 14.98
N GLY A 151 18.88 -12.16 15.40
CA GLY A 151 19.94 -12.66 14.52
C GLY A 151 20.95 -11.60 14.07
N LYS A 152 21.98 -12.06 13.36
CA LYS A 152 23.15 -11.26 12.95
C LYS A 152 22.79 -10.06 12.06
N SER A 153 21.74 -10.17 11.24
CA SER A 153 21.30 -9.10 10.35
C SER A 153 20.62 -7.93 11.07
N GLY A 154 20.35 -8.06 12.38
CA GLY A 154 19.68 -7.03 13.16
C GLY A 154 18.19 -6.87 12.82
N HIS A 155 17.64 -5.74 13.30
CA HIS A 155 16.25 -5.36 13.07
C HIS A 155 16.07 -4.83 11.65
N TYR A 156 15.18 -5.46 10.90
CA TYR A 156 14.67 -4.93 9.66
C TYR A 156 13.23 -4.50 9.85
N LYS A 157 12.91 -3.29 9.40
CA LYS A 157 11.55 -2.81 9.24
C LYS A 157 11.41 -2.41 7.79
N SER A 158 10.42 -2.96 7.11
CA SER A 158 10.16 -2.58 5.74
C SER A 158 9.90 -1.07 5.72
N PRO A 159 10.56 -0.33 4.82
CA PRO A 159 10.22 1.06 4.58
C PRO A 159 8.74 1.22 4.20
N SER A 160 8.01 0.13 3.89
CA SER A 160 6.67 0.15 3.32
C SER A 160 5.52 0.41 4.24
N GLY A 161 5.63 0.16 5.55
CA GLY A 161 4.45 0.25 6.43
C GLY A 161 3.25 -0.58 5.95
N HIS A 162 2.13 -0.55 6.67
CA HIS A 162 0.89 -1.22 6.25
C HIS A 162 0.25 -0.41 5.09
N VAL A 163 -0.03 -1.08 3.97
CA VAL A 163 -0.47 -0.60 2.63
C VAL A 163 0.07 0.73 2.08
N LYS A 164 0.80 0.63 0.96
CA LYS A 164 1.51 1.72 0.25
C LYS A 164 1.01 1.96 -1.17
N SER A 165 -0.14 1.40 -1.54
CA SER A 165 -0.63 1.34 -2.91
C SER A 165 -2.10 1.73 -3.00
N GLY A 166 -2.50 2.26 -4.14
CA GLY A 166 -3.84 2.70 -4.44
C GLY A 166 -4.05 2.85 -5.94
N GLU A 167 -5.11 3.55 -6.32
CA GLU A 167 -5.50 3.79 -7.71
C GLU A 167 -5.77 5.29 -7.92
N VAL A 168 -5.46 5.82 -9.10
CA VAL A 168 -5.89 7.14 -9.54
C VAL A 168 -7.38 7.10 -9.89
N THR A 169 -8.20 7.90 -9.21
CA THR A 169 -9.65 7.95 -9.43
C THR A 169 -10.08 9.08 -10.36
N ALA A 170 -9.32 10.18 -10.40
CA ALA A 170 -9.55 11.28 -11.32
C ALA A 170 -8.28 12.08 -11.56
N VAL A 171 -8.20 12.71 -12.73
CA VAL A 171 -7.19 13.72 -13.05
C VAL A 171 -7.87 15.02 -13.47
N SER A 172 -7.36 16.16 -13.02
CA SER A 172 -8.00 17.45 -13.19
C SER A 172 -6.99 18.55 -13.50
N VAL A 173 -7.38 19.53 -14.34
CA VAL A 173 -6.54 20.68 -14.70
C VAL A 173 -7.30 21.99 -14.68
N SER A 174 -6.61 23.12 -14.52
CA SER A 174 -7.18 24.48 -14.62
C SER A 174 -6.37 25.32 -15.60
N GLN A 175 -7.03 26.13 -16.43
CA GLN A 175 -6.34 27.06 -17.35
C GLN A 175 -5.85 28.35 -16.68
N GLU A 176 -6.46 28.76 -15.57
CA GLU A 176 -6.09 29.99 -14.85
C GLU A 176 -5.88 29.72 -13.35
N LYS A 177 -4.87 30.35 -12.75
CA LYS A 177 -4.62 30.21 -11.30
C LYS A 177 -5.79 30.76 -10.49
N GLY A 178 -6.15 30.05 -9.42
CA GLY A 178 -7.27 30.43 -8.55
C GLY A 178 -8.64 30.02 -9.06
N THR A 179 -8.75 29.44 -10.26
CA THR A 179 -9.98 28.82 -10.77
C THR A 179 -10.05 27.34 -10.38
N ARG A 180 -11.25 26.75 -10.49
CA ARG A 180 -11.45 25.33 -10.23
C ARG A 180 -10.80 24.49 -11.31
N LYS A 181 -10.21 23.37 -10.89
CA LYS A 181 -9.74 22.35 -11.83
C LYS A 181 -10.95 21.57 -12.32
N LYS A 182 -10.91 21.22 -13.61
CA LYS A 182 -11.93 20.41 -14.27
C LYS A 182 -11.35 19.03 -14.49
N ALA A 183 -12.13 18.00 -14.16
CA ALA A 183 -11.78 16.62 -14.46
C ALA A 183 -11.64 16.43 -15.98
N ILE A 184 -10.59 15.72 -16.38
CA ILE A 184 -10.30 15.33 -17.77
C ILE A 184 -9.95 13.83 -17.84
N THR A 185 -9.76 13.30 -19.04
CA THR A 185 -9.54 11.86 -19.26
C THR A 185 -8.15 11.40 -18.87
N ASP A 186 -7.16 12.26 -19.02
CA ASP A 186 -5.75 11.98 -18.82
C ASP A 186 -4.97 13.30 -18.69
N ILE A 187 -3.79 13.24 -18.05
CA ILE A 187 -2.84 14.35 -17.95
C ILE A 187 -1.47 13.89 -18.42
N GLU A 188 -0.75 14.77 -19.09
CA GLU A 188 0.67 14.57 -19.43
C GLU A 188 1.54 15.29 -18.41
N LEU A 189 2.37 14.53 -17.70
CA LEU A 189 3.35 15.03 -16.76
C LEU A 189 4.69 15.21 -17.43
N LYS A 190 5.30 16.38 -17.26
CA LYS A 190 6.64 16.69 -17.75
C LYS A 190 7.58 16.96 -16.58
N ARG A 191 8.75 16.33 -16.63
CA ARG A 191 9.83 16.51 -15.66
C ARG A 191 10.14 17.98 -15.41
N ASP A 192 10.28 18.33 -14.13
CA ASP A 192 10.57 19.68 -13.66
C ASP A 192 9.59 20.76 -14.19
N HIS A 193 8.37 20.36 -14.55
CA HIS A 193 7.35 21.24 -15.10
C HIS A 193 5.96 21.00 -14.49
N GLY A 194 5.59 19.76 -14.19
CA GLY A 194 4.22 19.43 -13.78
C GLY A 194 3.35 19.02 -14.96
N ILE A 195 2.08 19.38 -14.92
CA ILE A 195 1.09 18.96 -15.92
C ILE A 195 1.12 19.92 -17.12
N ILE A 196 1.35 19.40 -18.31
CA ILE A 196 1.32 20.20 -19.54
C ILE A 196 -0.06 20.84 -19.69
N GLY A 197 -0.09 22.18 -19.77
CA GLY A 197 -1.31 22.95 -19.94
C GLY A 197 -2.07 23.30 -18.64
N ASP A 198 -1.59 22.91 -17.46
CA ASP A 198 -2.16 23.38 -16.19
C ASP A 198 -1.57 24.74 -15.77
N ALA A 199 -2.40 25.63 -15.23
CA ALA A 199 -2.01 26.96 -14.76
C ALA A 199 -0.97 26.96 -13.64
N HIS A 200 -0.83 25.85 -12.93
CA HIS A 200 0.14 25.66 -11.84
C HIS A 200 1.42 24.96 -12.32
N ALA A 201 1.53 24.63 -13.61
CA ALA A 201 2.77 24.12 -14.19
C ALA A 201 3.89 25.17 -14.15
N GLY A 202 5.13 24.70 -14.05
CA GLY A 202 6.34 25.52 -14.04
C GLY A 202 7.46 24.91 -13.20
N ASP A 203 8.58 25.61 -13.16
CA ASP A 203 9.77 25.22 -12.39
C ASP A 203 9.65 25.71 -10.94
N TRP A 204 8.93 24.93 -10.13
CA TRP A 204 8.75 25.16 -8.69
C TRP A 204 8.41 23.83 -7.99
N HIS A 205 8.41 23.80 -6.66
CA HIS A 205 8.28 22.55 -5.90
C HIS A 205 6.85 21.97 -5.85
N ARG A 206 5.78 22.71 -6.20
CA ARG A 206 4.39 22.22 -6.12
C ARG A 206 3.77 21.99 -7.50
N GLN A 207 4.43 21.16 -8.29
CA GLN A 207 4.09 20.96 -9.71
C GLN A 207 2.78 20.20 -9.88
N VAL A 208 2.48 19.27 -8.97
CA VAL A 208 1.28 18.43 -8.98
C VAL A 208 0.70 18.38 -7.57
N SER A 209 -0.61 18.52 -7.43
CA SER A 209 -1.33 18.31 -6.18
C SER A 209 -2.07 16.98 -6.17
N LEU A 210 -1.99 16.25 -5.06
CA LEU A 210 -2.70 15.00 -4.87
C LEU A 210 -3.60 15.07 -3.63
N LEU A 211 -4.78 14.45 -3.71
CA LEU A 211 -5.73 14.36 -2.61
C LEU A 211 -6.49 13.03 -2.68
N SER A 212 -6.71 12.39 -1.55
CA SER A 212 -7.39 11.09 -1.52
C SER A 212 -8.92 11.24 -1.64
N GLU A 213 -9.59 10.31 -2.29
CA GLU A 213 -11.04 10.25 -2.45
C GLU A 213 -11.72 10.15 -1.09
N GLU A 214 -11.10 9.43 -0.14
CA GLU A 214 -11.53 9.35 1.26
C GLU A 214 -11.56 10.75 1.91
N SER A 215 -10.58 11.60 1.59
CA SER A 215 -10.56 12.99 2.04
C SER A 215 -11.68 13.81 1.38
N ILE A 216 -11.87 13.66 0.06
CA ILE A 216 -12.94 14.35 -0.68
C ILE A 216 -14.33 13.98 -0.13
N ASN A 217 -14.54 12.70 0.18
CA ASN A 217 -15.82 12.18 0.69
C ASN A 217 -16.17 12.73 2.07
N ILE A 218 -15.19 12.91 2.97
CA ILE A 218 -15.40 13.59 4.26
C ILE A 218 -16.02 14.98 4.05
N MET A 219 -15.52 15.74 3.06
CA MET A 219 -16.05 17.06 2.76
C MET A 219 -17.42 17.03 2.09
N ARG A 220 -17.68 16.03 1.21
CA ARG A 220 -19.01 15.81 0.62
C ARG A 220 -20.07 15.56 1.68
N GLU A 221 -19.78 14.70 2.66
CA GLU A 221 -20.68 14.39 3.76
C GLU A 221 -20.93 15.60 4.68
N GLN A 222 -19.89 16.37 4.99
CA GLN A 222 -20.00 17.56 5.84
C GLN A 222 -20.82 18.69 5.18
N MET A 223 -20.87 18.72 3.84
CA MET A 223 -21.52 19.77 3.06
C MET A 223 -22.88 19.36 2.50
N ASN A 224 -23.61 18.50 3.21
CA ASN A 224 -24.89 17.86 2.87
C ASN A 224 -26.09 18.78 2.50
N SER A 225 -25.85 20.02 2.08
CA SER A 225 -26.86 20.93 1.52
C SER A 225 -26.93 20.78 -0.01
N GLU A 226 -28.13 20.61 -0.53
CA GLU A 226 -28.50 20.51 -1.96
C GLU A 226 -27.97 21.64 -2.88
N LYS A 227 -27.26 22.63 -2.32
CA LYS A 227 -26.78 23.83 -3.02
C LYS A 227 -25.43 23.68 -3.71
N PHE A 228 -24.67 22.60 -3.46
CA PHE A 228 -23.29 22.53 -3.94
C PHE A 228 -22.81 21.10 -4.21
N LEU A 229 -22.75 20.72 -5.49
CA LEU A 229 -22.12 19.47 -5.93
C LEU A 229 -20.59 19.60 -5.90
N ILE A 230 -19.94 18.79 -5.07
CA ILE A 230 -18.48 18.71 -4.96
C ILE A 230 -17.96 17.64 -5.93
N GLY A 231 -17.32 18.09 -6.99
CA GLY A 231 -16.65 17.25 -7.98
C GLY A 231 -15.14 17.10 -7.73
N TYR A 232 -14.50 16.25 -8.54
CA TYR A 232 -13.04 16.20 -8.61
C TYR A 232 -12.47 17.50 -9.18
N GLY A 233 -11.34 17.93 -8.62
CA GLY A 233 -10.65 19.18 -8.95
C GLY A 233 -11.17 20.39 -8.20
N ASP A 234 -12.26 20.27 -7.44
CA ASP A 234 -12.78 21.36 -6.64
C ASP A 234 -11.73 21.78 -5.60
N PHE A 235 -11.16 20.87 -4.82
CA PHE A 235 -10.16 21.23 -3.79
C PHE A 235 -8.78 21.63 -4.32
N ALA A 236 -8.69 21.89 -5.63
CA ALA A 236 -7.47 22.21 -6.37
C ALA A 236 -6.45 21.06 -6.44
N GLU A 237 -6.91 19.83 -6.25
CA GLU A 237 -6.18 18.61 -6.54
C GLU A 237 -6.07 18.38 -8.05
N ASN A 238 -4.90 17.95 -8.49
CA ASN A 238 -4.67 17.52 -9.87
C ASN A 238 -4.92 16.03 -10.03
N ILE A 239 -4.54 15.22 -9.05
CA ILE A 239 -4.73 13.77 -9.04
C ILE A 239 -5.53 13.41 -7.79
N ALA A 240 -6.69 12.80 -8.00
CA ALA A 240 -7.43 12.15 -6.92
C ALA A 240 -7.04 10.67 -6.87
N THR A 241 -6.88 10.11 -5.68
CA THR A 241 -6.48 8.71 -5.49
C THR A 241 -7.41 8.00 -4.52
N ARG A 242 -7.45 6.66 -4.54
CA ARG A 242 -8.14 5.84 -3.53
C ARG A 242 -7.21 4.74 -3.05
N GLY A 243 -7.32 4.35 -1.78
CA GLY A 243 -6.58 3.22 -1.19
C GLY A 243 -5.15 3.53 -0.73
N ILE A 244 -4.59 4.69 -1.09
CA ILE A 244 -3.26 5.13 -0.66
C ILE A 244 -3.34 6.27 0.36
N ASP A 245 -2.62 6.13 1.47
CA ASP A 245 -2.59 7.11 2.55
C ASP A 245 -1.62 8.28 2.27
N LEU A 246 -2.02 9.17 1.37
CA LEU A 246 -1.18 10.28 0.89
C LEU A 246 -0.64 11.20 2.01
N HIS A 247 -1.47 11.56 3.00
CA HIS A 247 -1.12 12.59 3.99
C HIS A 247 -0.07 12.14 5.02
N ASN A 248 0.16 10.83 5.14
CA ASN A 248 1.19 10.26 6.01
C ASN A 248 2.49 9.93 5.27
N ILE A 249 2.57 10.25 3.96
CA ILE A 249 3.81 10.11 3.19
C ILE A 249 4.75 11.27 3.54
N GLU A 250 5.93 10.93 4.05
CA GLU A 250 6.96 11.91 4.41
C GLU A 250 7.43 12.73 3.19
N VAL A 251 7.75 14.00 3.42
CA VAL A 251 8.40 14.86 2.41
C VAL A 251 9.75 14.26 2.02
N GLY A 252 10.07 14.26 0.73
CA GLY A 252 11.25 13.63 0.13
C GLY A 252 11.03 12.17 -0.27
N LYS A 253 9.86 11.57 -0.01
CA LYS A 253 9.52 10.23 -0.52
C LYS A 253 8.94 10.30 -1.92
N TYR A 254 9.07 9.20 -2.66
CA TYR A 254 8.61 9.12 -4.03
C TYR A 254 7.34 8.29 -4.17
N LEU A 255 6.50 8.69 -5.12
CA LEU A 255 5.30 8.02 -5.58
C LEU A 255 5.51 7.60 -7.03
N LYS A 256 5.16 6.36 -7.35
CA LYS A 256 5.13 5.87 -8.73
C LYS A 256 3.68 5.71 -9.17
N ILE A 257 3.36 6.22 -10.35
CA ILE A 257 2.05 6.11 -10.97
C ILE A 257 2.21 5.40 -12.31
N GLY A 258 1.41 4.36 -12.54
CA GLY A 258 1.54 3.55 -13.73
C GLY A 258 2.95 2.98 -13.88
N ARG A 259 3.50 3.02 -15.10
CA ARG A 259 4.82 2.42 -15.41
C ARG A 259 5.99 3.39 -15.37
N GLU A 260 5.74 4.64 -15.72
CA GLU A 260 6.76 5.62 -16.10
C GLU A 260 6.79 6.86 -15.22
N VAL A 261 5.69 7.20 -14.55
CA VAL A 261 5.60 8.44 -13.78
C VAL A 261 6.19 8.25 -12.39
N VAL A 262 7.11 9.13 -12.02
CA VAL A 262 7.67 9.23 -10.67
C VAL A 262 7.49 10.65 -10.16
N LEU A 263 6.92 10.77 -8.97
CA LEU A 263 6.66 12.02 -8.27
C LEU A 263 7.41 12.04 -6.94
N GLU A 264 8.07 13.14 -6.61
CA GLU A 264 8.65 13.37 -5.28
C GLU A 264 7.70 14.20 -4.43
N VAL A 265 7.34 13.74 -3.24
CA VAL A 265 6.52 14.50 -2.29
C VAL A 265 7.34 15.67 -1.76
N THR A 266 6.95 16.89 -2.09
CA THR A 266 7.68 18.11 -1.70
C THR A 266 7.03 18.83 -0.54
N GLN A 267 5.74 18.59 -0.29
CA GLN A 267 5.01 19.29 0.76
C GLN A 267 3.76 18.51 1.17
N ILE A 268 3.46 18.52 2.48
CA ILE A 268 2.17 18.08 3.05
C ILE A 268 1.38 19.33 3.41
N GLY A 269 0.13 19.41 2.97
CA GLY A 269 -0.75 20.54 3.25
C GLY A 269 -0.33 21.82 2.54
N LYS A 270 -1.06 22.91 2.80
CA LYS A 270 -0.85 24.24 2.22
C LYS A 270 -1.17 25.30 3.27
N GLU A 271 -0.26 26.24 3.48
CA GLU A 271 -0.60 27.50 4.16
C GLU A 271 -1.46 28.37 3.22
N CYS A 272 -2.68 28.67 3.65
CA CYS A 272 -3.64 29.47 2.89
C CYS A 272 -3.54 30.94 3.28
N HIS A 273 -2.80 31.76 2.52
CA HIS A 273 -2.64 33.20 2.81
C HIS A 273 -3.75 34.08 2.21
N SER A 274 -4.44 33.60 1.18
CA SER A 274 -5.53 34.31 0.50
C SER A 274 -6.53 33.25 0.04
N GLY A 275 -7.64 33.11 0.77
CA GLY A 275 -8.60 32.00 0.60
C GLY A 275 -8.91 31.70 -0.87
N CYS A 276 -8.80 30.43 -1.27
CA CYS A 276 -9.26 29.96 -2.57
C CYS A 276 -10.79 30.09 -2.67
N ASP A 277 -11.33 30.03 -3.89
CA ASP A 277 -12.77 30.13 -4.13
C ASP A 277 -13.61 29.13 -3.33
N ILE A 278 -13.03 28.00 -2.92
CA ILE A 278 -13.66 27.04 -2.03
C ILE A 278 -13.52 27.40 -0.57
N ALA A 279 -12.36 27.85 -0.09
CA ALA A 279 -12.26 28.39 1.27
C ALA A 279 -13.26 29.54 1.49
N LYS A 280 -13.48 30.38 0.47
CA LYS A 280 -14.46 31.48 0.49
C LYS A 280 -15.92 31.00 0.48
N LYS A 281 -16.23 29.87 -0.17
CA LYS A 281 -17.60 29.34 -0.31
C LYS A 281 -17.98 28.32 0.77
N VAL A 282 -16.99 27.57 1.28
CA VAL A 282 -17.15 26.42 2.19
C VAL A 282 -16.67 26.74 3.61
N GLY A 283 -15.90 27.81 3.78
CA GLY A 283 -15.34 28.20 5.08
C GLY A 283 -14.12 27.39 5.52
N ASN A 284 -13.93 26.17 5.01
CA ASN A 284 -12.76 25.33 5.31
C ASN A 284 -12.38 24.44 4.10
N CYS A 285 -11.09 24.27 3.82
CA CYS A 285 -10.57 23.44 2.73
C CYS A 285 -9.84 22.22 3.32
N ILE A 286 -9.95 21.06 2.67
CA ILE A 286 -9.27 19.84 3.13
C ILE A 286 -7.82 19.75 2.66
N MET A 287 -7.49 20.44 1.55
CA MET A 287 -6.15 20.44 0.96
C MET A 287 -5.06 20.86 1.96
N PRO A 288 -5.24 21.89 2.82
CA PRO A 288 -4.28 22.23 3.87
C PRO A 288 -3.97 21.15 4.89
N LYS A 289 -4.91 20.23 5.13
CA LYS A 289 -4.80 19.22 6.19
C LYS A 289 -4.38 17.86 5.67
N ARG A 290 -4.83 17.48 4.47
CA ARG A 290 -4.69 16.12 3.94
C ARG A 290 -4.19 16.04 2.50
N GLY A 291 -4.09 17.18 1.81
CA GLY A 291 -3.52 17.20 0.47
C GLY A 291 -2.00 17.16 0.52
N ILE A 292 -1.38 16.60 -0.51
CA ILE A 292 0.08 16.67 -0.71
C ILE A 292 0.40 17.36 -2.03
N PHE A 293 1.62 17.86 -2.12
CA PHE A 293 2.18 18.39 -3.35
C PHE A 293 3.45 17.64 -3.71
N ALA A 294 3.67 17.52 -5.01
CA ALA A 294 4.80 16.80 -5.54
C ALA A 294 5.46 17.51 -6.73
N ARG A 295 6.72 17.14 -6.97
CA ARG A 295 7.50 17.48 -8.16
C ARG A 295 7.56 16.27 -9.09
N VAL A 296 7.52 16.51 -10.40
CA VAL A 296 7.67 15.46 -11.41
C VAL A 296 9.15 15.15 -11.60
N ILE A 297 9.54 13.92 -11.26
CA ILE A 297 10.89 13.40 -11.45
C ILE A 297 11.00 12.75 -12.82
N ASP A 298 10.05 11.84 -13.12
CA ASP A 298 9.89 11.25 -14.43
C ASP A 298 8.47 11.46 -14.93
N GLY A 299 8.38 11.97 -16.16
CA GLY A 299 7.13 12.33 -16.82
C GLY A 299 6.46 11.15 -17.52
N GLY A 300 5.22 11.37 -17.95
CA GLY A 300 4.41 10.34 -18.60
C GLY A 300 2.93 10.67 -18.55
N ILE A 301 2.11 9.74 -19.03
CA ILE A 301 0.65 9.90 -19.04
C ILE A 301 0.06 9.29 -17.76
N VAL A 302 -0.81 10.04 -17.08
CA VAL A 302 -1.62 9.55 -15.95
C VAL A 302 -3.09 9.66 -16.30
N LYS A 303 -3.85 8.59 -16.04
CA LYS A 303 -5.30 8.52 -16.24
C LYS A 303 -5.99 7.83 -15.06
N PRO A 304 -7.31 8.02 -14.90
CA PRO A 304 -8.09 7.20 -13.97
C PRO A 304 -7.91 5.71 -14.27
N GLY A 305 -7.77 4.89 -13.22
CA GLY A 305 -7.44 3.46 -13.33
C GLY A 305 -5.95 3.12 -13.18
N ASP A 306 -5.06 4.11 -13.20
CA ASP A 306 -3.64 3.84 -13.01
C ASP A 306 -3.33 3.53 -11.54
N ASN A 307 -2.58 2.45 -11.30
CA ASN A 307 -2.09 2.14 -9.97
C ASN A 307 -1.10 3.21 -9.50
N ILE A 308 -1.19 3.59 -8.24
CA ILE A 308 -0.24 4.47 -7.54
C ILE A 308 0.36 3.72 -6.35
N PHE A 309 1.65 3.88 -6.10
CA PHE A 309 2.27 3.34 -4.89
C PHE A 309 3.47 4.18 -4.46
N GLN A 310 3.76 4.19 -3.16
CA GLN A 310 4.96 4.85 -2.64
C GLN A 310 6.19 3.94 -2.81
N LEU A 311 7.29 4.51 -3.30
CA LEU A 311 8.57 3.82 -3.47
C LEU A 311 9.31 3.67 -2.11
N GLU A 312 10.07 2.59 -1.98
CA GLU A 312 10.94 2.30 -0.84
C GLU A 312 12.36 2.83 -1.14
N GLY A 313 12.95 3.67 -0.27
CA GLY A 313 14.36 4.09 -0.41
C GLY A 313 14.64 5.25 -1.37
N ASP A 314 15.92 5.48 -1.67
CA ASP A 314 16.41 6.53 -2.61
C ASP A 314 16.41 6.05 -4.08
N GLU A 315 15.65 5.00 -4.42
CA GLU A 315 15.60 4.43 -5.77
C GLU A 315 14.81 5.35 -6.71
N ILE A 316 15.55 6.19 -7.43
CA ILE A 316 15.16 6.92 -8.64
C ILE A 316 15.99 6.38 -9.79
#